data_AF-A0A940L3Q4-F1
#
_entry.id   AF-A0A940L3Q4-F1
#
_cell.length_a   1.000
_cell.length_b   1.000
_cell.length_c   1.000
_cell.angle_alpha   90.00
_cell.angle_beta   90.00
_cell.angle_gamma   90.00
#
_symmetry.space_group_name_H-M   'P 1'
#
loop_
_entity.id
_entity.type
_entity.pdbx_description
1 polymer ?
#
loop_
_entity_poly.entity_id
_entity_poly.type
_entity_poly.pdbx_seq_one_letter_code
_entity_poly.pdbx_strand_id
1 'polypeptide(L)'
;MHKVRVLIACDVAEWLHGRRNNVRMTVGEAARRSQIPVEFIVQWEAGMPIPVPELIILMKIYQVPGVVVSAYLTSLQRKFLGDDF
;
A
#
# COMPACT_ATOMS: atom_id res chain seq x y z
N MET A 1 10.36 -13.70 11.87
CA MET A 1 9.53 -13.49 10.66
C MET A 1 8.21 -12.78 10.91
N HIS A 2 7.40 -13.16 11.91
CA HIS A 2 6.08 -12.51 12.17
C HIS A 2 6.18 -10.99 12.42
N LYS A 3 7.14 -10.55 13.25
CA LYS A 3 7.40 -9.12 13.53
C LYS A 3 7.74 -8.30 12.27
N VAL A 4 8.48 -8.88 11.33
CA VAL A 4 8.87 -8.20 10.07
C VAL A 4 7.66 -7.99 9.17
N ARG A 5 6.76 -8.97 9.07
CA ARG A 5 5.52 -8.84 8.28
C ARG A 5 4.61 -7.73 8.81
N VAL A 6 4.49 -7.61 10.14
CA VAL A 6 3.72 -6.53 10.77
C VAL A 6 4.33 -5.17 10.46
N LEU A 7 5.66 -5.02 10.56
CA LEU A 7 6.33 -3.76 10.24
C LEU A 7 6.17 -3.36 8.76
N ILE A 8 6.29 -4.32 7.84
CA ILE A 8 6.02 -4.08 6.42
C ILE A 8 4.57 -3.63 6.20
N ALA A 9 3.61 -4.28 6.85
CA ALA A 9 2.20 -3.92 6.71
C ALA A 9 1.92 -2.49 7.24
N CYS A 10 2.52 -2.10 8.36
CA CYS A 10 2.43 -0.73 8.87
C CYS A 10 3.03 0.31 7.91
N ASP A 11 4.25 0.08 7.40
CA ASP A 11 4.87 1.00 6.44
C ASP A 11 4.00 1.15 5.17
N VAL A 12 3.48 0.02 4.64
CA VAL A 12 2.59 0.04 3.47
C VAL A 12 1.28 0.78 3.76
N ALA A 13 0.71 0.64 4.97
CA ALA A 13 -0.50 1.33 5.39
C ALA A 13 -0.31 2.86 5.43
N GLU A 14 0.78 3.32 6.05
CA GLU A 14 1.13 4.74 6.11
C GLU A 14 1.32 5.32 4.71
N TRP A 15 2.00 4.57 3.84
CA TRP A 15 2.22 4.97 2.47
C TRP A 15 0.92 5.05 1.66
N LEU A 16 0.05 4.04 1.77
CA LEU A 16 -1.28 4.02 1.15
C LEU A 16 -2.11 5.24 1.57
N HIS A 17 -2.19 5.48 2.87
CA HIS A 17 -2.94 6.60 3.45
C HIS A 17 -2.40 7.95 2.93
N GLY A 18 -1.07 8.13 2.96
CA GLY A 18 -0.42 9.34 2.46
C GLY A 18 -0.69 9.56 0.96
N ARG A 19 -0.61 8.51 0.14
CA ARG A 19 -0.88 8.61 -1.31
C ARG A 19 -2.34 8.96 -1.59
N ARG A 20 -3.30 8.33 -0.91
CA ARG A 20 -4.72 8.64 -1.05
C ARG A 20 -5.02 10.11 -0.71
N ASN A 21 -4.44 10.61 0.38
CA ASN A 21 -4.61 12.00 0.81
C ASN A 21 -3.96 13.01 -0.15
N ASN A 22 -2.78 12.69 -0.72
CA ASN A 22 -2.11 13.55 -1.70
C ASN A 22 -2.96 13.80 -2.95
N VAL A 23 -3.74 12.80 -3.39
CA VAL A 23 -4.70 12.95 -4.50
C VAL A 23 -6.10 13.36 -4.05
N ARG A 24 -6.27 13.74 -2.77
CA ARG A 24 -7.54 14.18 -2.16
C ARG A 24 -8.70 13.21 -2.39
N MET A 25 -8.42 11.90 -2.37
CA MET A 25 -9.41 10.87 -2.61
C MET A 25 -9.99 10.37 -1.29
N THR A 26 -11.32 10.21 -1.21
CA THR A 26 -11.95 9.57 -0.04
C THR A 26 -11.82 8.06 -0.13
N VAL A 27 -11.94 7.35 1.01
CA VAL A 27 -11.94 5.88 1.01
C VAL A 27 -13.09 5.33 0.15
N GLY A 28 -14.28 5.96 0.21
CA GLY A 28 -15.42 5.57 -0.62
C GLY A 28 -15.17 5.74 -2.12
N GLU A 29 -14.48 6.81 -2.52
CA GLU A 29 -14.10 7.01 -3.93
C GLU A 29 -13.03 6.01 -4.38
N ALA A 30 -12.06 5.70 -3.51
CA ALA A 30 -11.06 4.67 -3.75
C ALA A 30 -11.74 3.30 -3.98
N ALA A 31 -12.66 2.91 -3.09
CA ALA A 31 -13.44 1.68 -3.17
C ALA A 31 -14.25 1.58 -4.46
N ARG A 32 -14.95 2.65 -4.82
CA ARG A 32 -15.75 2.71 -6.05
C ARG A 32 -14.90 2.53 -7.31
N ARG A 33 -13.70 3.13 -7.35
CA ARG A 33 -12.79 3.03 -8.51
C ARG A 33 -12.04 1.71 -8.58
N SER A 34 -11.71 1.11 -7.44
CA SER A 34 -10.97 -0.15 -7.36
C SER A 34 -11.87 -1.38 -7.41
N GLN A 35 -13.18 -1.20 -7.22
CA GLN A 35 -14.14 -2.28 -6.96
C GLN A 35 -13.77 -3.11 -5.71
N ILE A 36 -13.00 -2.52 -4.81
CA ILE A 36 -12.65 -3.12 -3.52
C ILE A 36 -13.62 -2.59 -2.47
N PRO A 37 -14.20 -3.45 -1.63
CA PRO A 37 -15.04 -3.00 -0.52
C PRO A 37 -14.34 -2.00 0.41
N VAL A 38 -15.10 -1.03 0.91
CA VAL A 38 -14.60 0.07 1.75
C VAL A 38 -13.87 -0.46 2.98
N GLU A 39 -14.41 -1.51 3.60
CA GLU A 39 -13.87 -2.15 4.79
C GLU A 39 -12.44 -2.65 4.61
N PHE A 40 -12.08 -3.17 3.43
CA PHE A 40 -10.73 -3.65 3.18
C PHE A 40 -9.75 -2.50 3.06
N ILE A 41 -10.13 -1.41 2.39
CA ILE A 41 -9.27 -0.22 2.28
C ILE A 41 -9.03 0.39 3.66
N VAL A 42 -10.07 0.46 4.51
CA VAL A 42 -9.92 0.89 5.90
C VAL A 42 -8.97 -0.02 6.68
N GLN A 43 -9.13 -1.35 6.55
CA GLN A 43 -8.27 -2.30 7.24
C GLN A 43 -6.80 -2.19 6.80
N TRP A 44 -6.54 -2.06 5.50
CA TRP A 44 -5.18 -1.92 4.98
C TRP A 44 -4.55 -0.60 5.38
N GLU A 45 -5.29 0.51 5.39
CA GLU A 45 -4.80 1.79 5.93
C GLU A 45 -4.61 1.76 7.47
N ALA A 46 -5.22 0.79 8.15
CA ALA A 46 -5.02 0.54 9.57
C ALA A 46 -3.88 -0.45 9.88
N GLY A 47 -3.13 -0.91 8.87
CA GLY A 47 -1.97 -1.79 9.07
C GLY A 47 -2.24 -3.28 8.86
N MET A 48 -3.42 -3.67 8.37
CA MET A 48 -3.63 -5.05 7.94
C MET A 48 -2.85 -5.35 6.66
N PRO A 49 -2.26 -6.56 6.52
CA PRO A 49 -1.56 -6.94 5.31
C PRO A 49 -2.47 -6.83 4.07
N ILE A 50 -1.98 -6.11 3.07
CA ILE A 50 -2.62 -5.99 1.76
C ILE A 50 -1.99 -7.01 0.79
N PRO A 51 -2.80 -7.75 0.00
CA PRO A 51 -2.24 -8.57 -1.05
C PRO A 51 -1.72 -7.70 -2.22
N VAL A 52 -0.67 -8.18 -2.89
CA VAL A 52 0.07 -7.40 -3.91
C VAL A 52 -0.81 -6.93 -5.08
N PRO A 53 -1.74 -7.74 -5.63
CA PRO A 53 -2.62 -7.29 -6.71
C PRO A 53 -3.46 -6.06 -6.33
N GLU A 54 -4.06 -6.06 -5.13
CA GLU A 54 -4.88 -4.98 -4.60
C GLU A 54 -4.04 -3.72 -4.35
N LEU A 55 -2.82 -3.88 -3.85
CA LEU A 55 -1.86 -2.78 -3.71
C LEU A 55 -1.59 -2.09 -5.06
N ILE A 56 -1.36 -2.88 -6.12
CA ILE A 56 -1.11 -2.34 -7.46
C ILE A 56 -2.35 -1.60 -8.00
N ILE A 57 -3.55 -2.14 -7.78
CA ILE A 57 -4.82 -1.50 -8.17
C ILE A 57 -4.96 -0.14 -7.47
N LEU A 58 -4.75 -0.08 -6.15
CA LEU A 58 -4.83 1.17 -5.39
C LEU A 58 -3.78 2.18 -5.85
N MET A 59 -2.54 1.74 -6.11
CA MET A 59 -1.49 2.64 -6.63
C MET A 59 -1.84 3.26 -7.96
N LYS A 60 -2.46 2.49 -8.87
CA LYS A 60 -2.93 3.01 -10.15
C LYS A 60 -4.01 4.07 -9.97
N ILE A 61 -4.95 3.84 -9.06
CA ILE A 61 -6.05 4.77 -8.78
C ILE A 61 -5.55 6.05 -8.07
N TYR A 62 -4.55 5.91 -7.21
CA TYR A 62 -3.87 7.02 -6.54
C TYR A 62 -2.85 7.72 -7.46
N GLN A 63 -2.85 7.41 -8.76
CA GLN A 63 -2.00 8.04 -9.77
C GLN A 63 -0.51 7.97 -9.43
N VAL A 64 -0.09 6.90 -8.75
CA VAL A 64 1.32 6.68 -8.40
C VAL A 64 2.01 6.04 -9.61
N PRO A 65 3.06 6.66 -10.17
CA PRO A 65 3.79 6.07 -11.29
C PRO A 65 4.37 4.72 -10.91
N GLY A 66 4.33 3.73 -11.82
CA GLY A 66 4.84 2.39 -11.55
C GLY A 66 6.29 2.35 -11.07
N VAL A 67 7.13 3.29 -11.55
CA VAL A 67 8.53 3.43 -11.11
C VAL A 67 8.65 3.76 -9.62
N VAL A 68 7.71 4.56 -9.08
CA VAL A 68 7.66 4.95 -7.67
C VAL A 68 7.18 3.77 -6.82
N VAL A 69 6.22 3.00 -7.32
CA VAL A 69 5.76 1.77 -6.66
C VAL A 69 6.90 0.76 -6.57
N SER A 70 7.61 0.53 -7.67
CA SER A 70 8.77 -0.37 -7.70
C SER A 70 9.87 0.09 -6.75
N ALA A 71 10.26 1.36 -6.80
CA ALA A 71 11.28 1.91 -5.90
C ALA A 71 10.87 1.75 -4.41
N TYR A 72 9.59 1.96 -4.09
CA TYR A 72 9.09 1.78 -2.74
C TYR A 72 9.17 0.32 -2.28
N LEU A 73 8.70 -0.63 -3.09
CA LEU A 73 8.78 -2.07 -2.76
C LEU A 73 10.23 -2.54 -2.60
N THR A 74 11.14 -2.09 -3.47
CA THR A 74 12.59 -2.36 -3.32
C THR A 74 13.14 -1.77 -2.03
N SER A 75 12.71 -0.56 -1.64
CA SER A 75 13.14 0.06 -0.38
C SER A 75 12.67 -0.74 0.85
N LEU A 76 11.44 -1.28 0.81
CA LEU A 76 10.92 -2.16 1.86
C LEU A 76 11.70 -3.46 1.93
N GLN A 77 11.99 -4.08 0.78
CA GLN A 77 12.80 -5.28 0.70
C GLN A 77 14.18 -5.04 1.33
N ARG A 78 14.89 -3.99 0.93
CA ARG A 78 16.20 -3.63 1.52
C ARG A 78 16.10 -3.37 3.03
N LYS A 79 15.11 -2.59 3.47
CA LYS A 79 14.92 -2.20 4.89
C LYS A 79 14.68 -3.41 5.79
N PHE A 80 13.94 -4.41 5.32
CA PHE A 80 13.44 -5.50 6.17
C PHE A 80 14.05 -6.87 5.90
N LEU A 81 14.62 -7.08 4.71
CA LEU A 81 15.17 -8.37 4.27
C LEU A 81 16.68 -8.32 3.95
N GLY A 82 17.29 -7.12 3.90
CA GLY A 82 18.71 -6.95 3.56
C GLY A 82 18.98 -6.97 2.05
N ASP A 83 20.24 -6.72 1.66
CA ASP A 83 20.70 -6.65 0.26
C ASP A 83 21.11 -8.03 -0.32
N ASP A 84 20.92 -9.14 0.40
CA ASP A 84 21.42 -10.47 0.02
C ASP A 84 20.47 -11.24 -0.95
N PHE A 85 20.18 -10.64 -2.10
CA PHE A 85 19.70 -11.32 -3.32
C PHE A 85 20.47 -10.87 -4.56
#